data_AF-A0A836I0I7-F1
#
_entry.id   AF-A0A836I0I7-F1
#
_cell.length_a   1.000
_cell.length_b   1.000
_cell.length_c   1.000
_cell.angle_alpha   90.00
_cell.angle_beta   90.00
_cell.angle_gamma   90.00
#
_symmetry.space_group_name_H-M   'P 1'
#
loop_
_entity.id
_entity.type
_entity.pdbx_description
1 polymer ?
#
loop_
_entity_poly.entity_id
_entity_poly.type
_entity_poly.pdbx_seq_one_letter_code
_entity_poly.pdbx_strand_id
1 'polypeptide(L)'
;MQSFVNSIVFLPPRDPNSLQRVQLLQHKRYMSFTKKKSGEIISYYHFDSKGDLVTRDSLERVVRSSMVALIHHGNAEDLGGAFDHAKSIACRCGVAVVVYDYCGYGLSGFPDAATPVEVTEKSVYSDADHMYAHLLSLGYPAHRIVIVGRSVGGGPACYLAEKHHKEVSGLVLISTFTSCLRVVSSCCLPYLCCCFDLFPNYRRVESVMECPVLVMHGTQDHVVPYRCSRELLQDIETHRTHELQCLLKKRERSRAKRARGSGTPIVTSAALMNPMKESKITRVPDELVTTTHPPPLDGEAASVFDLYRRAYDGLPEAVRRMAEERLDVTAANVSIGAFHSWFVGCGHNDIEVREGKTFSDALMYFLRFASAFSVEREALLSAKLLTGLTTASADSANRADGEGRE
;
A
#
# COMPACT_ATOMS: atom_id res chain seq x y z
N MET A 1 -0.61 -30.19 -11.92
CA MET A 1 -0.70 -29.78 -10.49
C MET A 1 -0.94 -28.28 -10.36
N GLN A 2 -0.10 -27.40 -10.95
CA GLN A 2 -0.32 -25.93 -10.88
C GLN A 2 -1.69 -25.47 -11.42
N SER A 3 -2.14 -25.99 -12.58
CA SER A 3 -3.45 -25.64 -13.14
C SER A 3 -4.62 -26.03 -12.21
N PHE A 4 -4.48 -27.15 -11.49
CA PHE A 4 -5.46 -27.55 -10.46
C PHE A 4 -5.47 -26.57 -9.28
N VAL A 5 -4.29 -26.16 -8.79
CA VAL A 5 -4.19 -25.13 -7.73
C VAL A 5 -4.82 -23.81 -8.19
N ASN A 6 -4.52 -23.37 -9.41
CA ASN A 6 -5.11 -22.17 -10.00
C ASN A 6 -6.65 -22.26 -10.05
N SER A 7 -7.21 -23.41 -10.44
CA SER A 7 -8.66 -23.61 -10.52
C SER A 7 -9.39 -23.59 -9.16
N ILE A 8 -8.67 -23.79 -8.06
CA ILE A 8 -9.19 -23.68 -6.69
C ILE A 8 -9.04 -22.25 -6.18
N VAL A 9 -7.91 -21.61 -6.47
CA VAL A 9 -7.58 -20.27 -5.97
C VAL A 9 -8.34 -19.19 -6.72
N PHE A 10 -8.53 -19.32 -8.02
CA PHE A 10 -9.25 -18.35 -8.85
C PHE A 10 -10.61 -18.90 -9.25
N LEU A 11 -11.66 -18.30 -8.70
CA LEU A 11 -13.06 -18.66 -8.87
C LEU A 11 -13.83 -17.46 -9.44
N PRO A 12 -13.55 -17.05 -10.70
CA PRO A 12 -14.31 -15.98 -11.34
C PRO A 12 -15.80 -16.32 -11.35
N PRO A 13 -16.70 -15.34 -11.16
CA PRO A 13 -18.14 -15.56 -11.29
C PRO A 13 -18.48 -16.12 -12.67
N ARG A 14 -19.07 -17.32 -12.71
CA ARG A 14 -19.45 -18.02 -13.95
C ARG A 14 -20.94 -18.23 -14.12
N ASP A 15 -21.74 -17.99 -13.09
CA ASP A 15 -23.19 -18.15 -13.17
C ASP A 15 -23.80 -17.01 -14.02
N PRO A 16 -24.34 -17.32 -15.21
CA PRO A 16 -24.90 -16.31 -16.10
C PRO A 16 -26.16 -15.64 -15.51
N ASN A 17 -26.80 -16.26 -14.52
CA ASN A 17 -28.02 -15.77 -13.88
C ASN A 17 -27.77 -15.08 -12.53
N SER A 18 -26.51 -14.93 -12.12
CA SER A 18 -26.18 -14.26 -10.87
C SER A 18 -26.51 -12.76 -10.91
N LEU A 19 -26.86 -12.20 -9.75
CA LEU A 19 -27.07 -10.75 -9.61
C LEU A 19 -25.83 -9.95 -10.07
N GLN A 20 -24.63 -10.46 -9.76
CA GLN A 20 -23.36 -9.88 -10.21
C GLN A 20 -23.30 -9.79 -11.73
N ARG A 21 -23.67 -10.86 -12.45
CA ARG A 21 -23.69 -10.85 -13.91
C ARG A 21 -24.71 -9.86 -14.48
N VAL A 22 -25.90 -9.76 -13.86
CA VAL A 22 -26.90 -8.76 -14.25
C VAL A 22 -26.35 -7.34 -14.06
N GLN A 23 -25.75 -7.06 -12.91
CA GLN A 23 -25.11 -5.76 -12.62
C GLN A 23 -23.95 -5.47 -13.58
N LEU A 24 -23.12 -6.46 -13.89
CA LEU A 24 -22.02 -6.37 -14.84
C LEU A 24 -22.53 -5.94 -16.22
N LEU A 25 -23.60 -6.57 -16.71
CA LEU A 25 -24.19 -6.27 -18.02
C LEU A 25 -24.94 -4.93 -18.03
N GLN A 26 -25.67 -4.58 -16.97
CA GLN A 26 -26.34 -3.29 -16.81
C GLN A 26 -25.34 -2.12 -16.84
N HIS A 27 -24.20 -2.30 -16.20
CA HIS A 27 -23.16 -1.28 -16.11
C HIS A 27 -22.10 -1.36 -17.21
N LYS A 28 -22.14 -2.38 -18.08
CA LYS A 28 -21.19 -2.57 -19.20
C LYS A 28 -20.98 -1.32 -20.04
N ARG A 29 -22.04 -0.55 -20.31
CA ARG A 29 -21.97 0.70 -21.10
C ARG A 29 -21.09 1.79 -20.46
N TYR A 30 -20.78 1.64 -19.18
CA TYR A 30 -19.96 2.56 -18.40
C TYR A 30 -18.53 2.05 -18.18
N MET A 31 -18.23 0.82 -18.63
CA MET A 31 -16.89 0.26 -18.51
C MET A 31 -15.97 0.91 -19.52
N SER A 32 -14.75 1.18 -19.06
CA SER A 32 -13.64 1.49 -19.92
C SER A 32 -12.81 0.23 -20.18
N PHE A 33 -12.08 0.22 -21.29
CA PHE A 33 -11.26 -0.91 -21.71
C PHE A 33 -9.86 -0.41 -22.04
N THR A 34 -8.85 -1.15 -21.62
CA THR A 34 -7.45 -0.94 -22.01
C THR A 34 -6.89 -2.25 -22.54
N LYS A 35 -5.96 -2.16 -23.51
CA LYS A 35 -5.44 -3.34 -24.22
C LYS A 35 -3.97 -3.55 -23.87
N LYS A 36 -3.64 -4.74 -23.39
CA LYS A 36 -2.26 -5.18 -23.14
C LYS A 36 -1.52 -5.37 -24.46
N LYS A 37 -0.18 -5.32 -24.41
CA LYS A 37 0.68 -5.61 -25.57
C LYS A 37 0.46 -7.03 -26.13
N SER A 38 0.10 -7.98 -25.26
CA SER A 38 -0.29 -9.36 -25.59
C SER A 38 -1.60 -9.46 -26.37
N GLY A 39 -2.40 -8.39 -26.43
CA GLY A 39 -3.70 -8.36 -27.09
C GLY A 39 -4.90 -8.55 -26.16
N GLU A 40 -4.67 -9.00 -24.93
CA GLU A 40 -5.68 -9.15 -23.88
C GLU A 40 -6.31 -7.80 -23.51
N ILE A 41 -7.62 -7.79 -23.27
CA ILE A 41 -8.37 -6.60 -22.88
C ILE A 41 -8.58 -6.62 -21.37
N ILE A 42 -8.38 -5.48 -20.70
CA ILE A 42 -8.74 -5.29 -19.29
C ILE A 42 -9.91 -4.30 -19.22
N SER A 43 -11.04 -4.75 -18.66
CA SER A 43 -12.17 -3.90 -18.30
C SER A 43 -11.94 -3.24 -16.95
N TYR A 44 -12.33 -1.97 -16.82
CA TYR A 44 -12.25 -1.22 -15.57
C TYR A 44 -13.33 -0.15 -15.45
N TYR A 45 -13.63 0.24 -14.21
CA TYR A 45 -14.35 1.47 -13.90
C TYR A 45 -13.40 2.52 -13.35
N HIS A 46 -13.71 3.78 -13.63
CA HIS A 46 -13.01 4.94 -13.10
C HIS A 46 -14.04 5.90 -12.53
N PHE A 47 -14.00 6.09 -11.21
CA PHE A 47 -14.85 7.03 -10.48
C PHE A 47 -14.02 8.24 -10.04
N ASP A 48 -14.62 9.43 -10.08
CA ASP A 48 -14.05 10.62 -9.47
C ASP A 48 -14.33 10.67 -7.96
N SER A 49 -13.81 11.68 -7.26
CA SER A 49 -13.96 11.82 -5.81
C SER A 49 -15.39 12.03 -5.30
N LYS A 50 -16.37 12.20 -6.20
CA LYS A 50 -17.80 12.29 -5.85
C LYS A 50 -18.53 10.96 -6.08
N GLY A 51 -17.84 9.98 -6.67
CA GLY A 51 -18.44 8.72 -7.10
C GLY A 51 -19.11 8.79 -8.47
N ASP A 52 -18.85 9.84 -9.25
CA ASP A 52 -19.32 9.94 -10.63
C ASP A 52 -18.33 9.23 -11.56
N LEU A 53 -18.82 8.61 -12.62
CA LEU A 53 -17.96 7.96 -13.61
C LEU A 53 -17.15 9.01 -14.38
N VAL A 54 -15.85 8.77 -14.50
CA VAL A 54 -14.95 9.64 -15.25
C VAL A 54 -15.18 9.47 -16.74
N THR A 55 -15.40 10.59 -17.43
CA THR A 55 -15.55 10.67 -18.88
C THR A 55 -14.29 11.26 -19.48
N ARG A 56 -14.19 11.26 -20.82
CA ARG A 56 -13.07 11.93 -21.51
C ARG A 56 -12.95 13.41 -21.13
N ASP A 57 -14.09 14.09 -20.97
CA ASP A 57 -14.14 15.52 -20.67
C ASP A 57 -13.75 15.83 -19.21
N SER A 58 -14.00 14.89 -18.28
CA SER A 58 -13.65 15.08 -16.87
C SER A 58 -12.27 14.52 -16.49
N LEU A 59 -11.68 13.67 -17.33
CA LEU A 59 -10.43 12.95 -17.04
C LEU A 59 -9.29 13.88 -16.61
N GLU A 60 -8.98 14.91 -17.40
CA GLU A 60 -7.86 15.80 -17.11
C GLU A 60 -8.02 16.49 -15.75
N ARG A 61 -9.23 16.98 -15.47
CA ARG A 61 -9.56 17.60 -14.18
C ARG A 61 -9.32 16.62 -13.03
N VAL A 62 -9.88 15.41 -13.13
CA VAL A 62 -9.82 14.40 -12.06
C VAL A 62 -8.38 13.97 -11.79
N VAL A 63 -7.62 13.69 -12.84
CA VAL A 63 -6.20 13.28 -12.74
C VAL A 63 -5.36 14.37 -12.07
N ARG A 64 -5.61 15.64 -12.39
CA ARG A 64 -4.87 16.78 -11.82
C ARG A 64 -5.23 17.10 -10.38
N SER A 65 -6.44 16.78 -9.93
CA SER A 65 -6.94 17.20 -8.61
C SER A 65 -7.02 16.10 -7.56
N SER A 66 -6.96 14.83 -7.94
CA SER A 66 -7.34 13.72 -7.06
C SER A 66 -6.22 12.71 -6.84
N MET A 67 -6.12 12.22 -5.61
CA MET A 67 -5.50 10.92 -5.35
C MET A 67 -6.37 9.81 -5.95
N VAL A 68 -5.77 8.70 -6.37
CA VAL A 68 -6.49 7.55 -6.94
C VAL A 68 -6.20 6.28 -6.14
N ALA A 69 -7.27 5.58 -5.76
CA ALA A 69 -7.19 4.23 -5.21
C ALA A 69 -7.30 3.21 -6.35
N LEU A 70 -6.24 2.44 -6.58
CA LEU A 70 -6.24 1.28 -7.48
C LEU A 70 -6.69 0.05 -6.70
N ILE A 71 -7.91 -0.41 -6.95
CA ILE A 71 -8.54 -1.52 -6.23
C ILE A 71 -8.34 -2.83 -7.01
N HIS A 72 -7.70 -3.78 -6.33
CA HIS A 72 -7.63 -5.19 -6.68
C HIS A 72 -8.75 -5.92 -5.92
N HIS A 73 -9.80 -6.33 -6.65
CA HIS A 73 -11.00 -6.93 -6.06
C HIS A 73 -10.79 -8.38 -5.58
N GLY A 74 -11.79 -8.90 -4.87
CA GLY A 74 -11.79 -10.25 -4.30
C GLY A 74 -12.01 -11.37 -5.32
N ASN A 75 -11.96 -12.63 -4.88
CA ASN A 75 -11.99 -13.78 -5.77
C ASN A 75 -13.36 -14.06 -6.42
N ALA A 76 -14.41 -14.24 -5.63
CA ALA A 76 -15.74 -14.53 -6.16
C ALA A 76 -16.51 -13.23 -6.51
N GLU A 77 -15.82 -12.30 -7.17
CA GLU A 77 -16.29 -10.96 -7.50
C GLU A 77 -15.85 -10.59 -8.92
N ASP A 78 -16.65 -9.78 -9.59
CA ASP A 78 -16.30 -9.10 -10.84
C ASP A 78 -16.65 -7.61 -10.72
N LEU A 79 -16.40 -6.84 -11.78
CA LEU A 79 -16.77 -5.43 -11.83
C LEU A 79 -18.25 -5.14 -11.55
N GLY A 80 -19.17 -6.09 -11.79
CA GLY A 80 -20.58 -5.94 -11.45
C GLY A 80 -20.78 -5.90 -9.94
N GLY A 81 -20.15 -6.85 -9.22
CA GLY A 81 -20.16 -6.89 -7.76
C GLY A 81 -19.37 -5.75 -7.10
N ALA A 82 -18.26 -5.33 -7.72
CA ALA A 82 -17.38 -4.29 -7.18
C ALA A 82 -17.90 -2.86 -7.38
N PHE A 83 -18.90 -2.65 -8.26
CA PHE A 83 -19.34 -1.31 -8.69
C PHE A 83 -19.77 -0.41 -7.53
N ASP A 84 -20.74 -0.86 -6.73
CA ASP A 84 -21.30 -0.06 -5.64
C ASP A 84 -20.27 0.17 -4.52
N HIS A 85 -19.42 -0.83 -4.27
CA HIS A 85 -18.35 -0.72 -3.29
C HIS A 85 -17.29 0.31 -3.72
N ALA A 86 -16.81 0.25 -4.96
CA ALA A 86 -15.86 1.20 -5.52
C ALA A 86 -16.42 2.62 -5.55
N LYS A 87 -17.69 2.78 -5.95
CA LYS A 87 -18.40 4.07 -5.92
C LYS A 87 -18.53 4.62 -4.50
N SER A 88 -18.85 3.75 -3.53
CA SER A 88 -18.97 4.11 -2.11
C SER A 88 -17.63 4.58 -1.53
N ILE A 89 -16.53 3.89 -1.84
CA ILE A 89 -15.18 4.33 -1.44
C ILE A 89 -14.88 5.71 -2.03
N ALA A 90 -15.16 5.91 -3.32
CA ALA A 90 -14.92 7.17 -4.00
C ALA A 90 -15.62 8.35 -3.31
N CYS A 91 -16.94 8.26 -3.12
CA CYS A 91 -17.73 9.35 -2.57
C CYS A 91 -17.50 9.58 -1.06
N ARG A 92 -17.30 8.51 -0.28
CA ARG A 92 -17.09 8.62 1.17
C ARG A 92 -15.69 9.09 1.51
N CYS A 93 -14.69 8.66 0.74
CA CYS A 93 -13.30 9.01 1.01
C CYS A 93 -12.81 10.25 0.25
N GLY A 94 -13.56 10.73 -0.74
CA GLY A 94 -13.18 11.92 -1.52
C GLY A 94 -11.96 11.69 -2.41
N VAL A 95 -11.78 10.46 -2.92
CA VAL A 95 -10.67 10.07 -3.80
C VAL A 95 -11.20 9.50 -5.11
N ALA A 96 -10.43 9.62 -6.18
CA ALA A 96 -10.74 8.86 -7.39
C ALA A 96 -10.53 7.36 -7.12
N VAL A 97 -11.28 6.51 -7.81
CA VAL A 97 -11.18 5.06 -7.67
C VAL A 97 -11.07 4.43 -9.04
N VAL A 98 -10.13 3.53 -9.22
CA VAL A 98 -10.05 2.65 -10.39
C VAL A 98 -10.08 1.20 -9.90
N VAL A 99 -11.05 0.43 -10.41
CA VAL A 99 -11.21 -1.00 -10.15
C VAL A 99 -11.30 -1.72 -11.49
N TYR A 100 -10.71 -2.90 -11.61
CA TYR A 100 -10.57 -3.62 -12.88
C TYR A 100 -10.73 -5.13 -12.69
N ASP A 101 -11.20 -5.84 -13.72
CA ASP A 101 -11.24 -7.31 -13.71
C ASP A 101 -9.90 -7.90 -14.15
N TYR A 102 -9.45 -8.97 -13.49
CA TYR A 102 -8.33 -9.79 -13.96
C TYR A 102 -8.66 -10.52 -15.27
N CYS A 103 -7.68 -10.85 -16.11
CA CYS A 103 -7.92 -11.71 -17.26
C CYS A 103 -8.58 -13.03 -16.83
N GLY A 104 -9.71 -13.39 -17.45
CA GLY A 104 -10.53 -14.55 -17.07
C GLY A 104 -11.66 -14.23 -16.09
N TYR A 105 -11.77 -12.97 -15.62
CA TYR A 105 -12.87 -12.45 -14.81
C TYR A 105 -13.73 -11.48 -15.64
N GLY A 106 -15.02 -11.44 -15.33
CA GLY A 106 -15.97 -10.51 -15.92
C GLY A 106 -15.88 -10.43 -17.45
N LEU A 107 -15.36 -9.32 -17.96
CA LEU A 107 -15.14 -9.09 -19.41
C LEU A 107 -13.65 -8.96 -19.80
N SER A 108 -12.73 -9.23 -18.87
CA SER A 108 -11.29 -9.15 -19.08
C SER A 108 -10.68 -10.43 -19.65
N GLY A 109 -9.62 -10.30 -20.44
CA GLY A 109 -8.94 -11.36 -21.19
C GLY A 109 -9.31 -11.30 -22.67
N PHE A 110 -9.91 -12.38 -23.17
CA PHE A 110 -10.46 -12.45 -24.52
C PHE A 110 -11.98 -12.67 -24.43
N PRO A 111 -12.78 -11.60 -24.32
CA PRO A 111 -14.22 -11.72 -24.06
C PRO A 111 -14.99 -12.50 -25.14
N ASP A 112 -14.44 -12.58 -26.37
CA ASP A 112 -15.02 -13.32 -27.49
C ASP A 112 -14.39 -14.71 -27.71
N ALA A 113 -13.47 -15.15 -26.84
CA ALA A 113 -12.84 -16.46 -26.98
C ALA A 113 -13.81 -17.60 -26.61
N ALA A 114 -13.74 -18.70 -27.39
CA ALA A 114 -14.55 -19.91 -27.15
C ALA A 114 -14.20 -20.61 -25.82
N THR A 115 -12.97 -20.42 -25.32
CA THR A 115 -12.49 -21.01 -24.08
C THR A 115 -12.08 -19.89 -23.10
N PRO A 116 -12.53 -19.93 -21.84
CA PRO A 116 -12.10 -18.98 -20.83
C PRO A 116 -10.58 -18.98 -20.66
N VAL A 117 -10.00 -17.79 -20.48
CA VAL A 117 -8.58 -17.65 -20.16
C VAL A 117 -8.31 -18.28 -18.79
N GLU A 118 -7.29 -19.15 -18.71
CA GLU A 118 -6.85 -19.68 -17.41
C GLU A 118 -6.23 -18.54 -16.58
N VAL A 119 -6.75 -18.35 -15.37
CA VAL A 119 -6.23 -17.35 -14.45
C VAL A 119 -5.05 -17.94 -13.69
N THR A 120 -3.93 -17.23 -13.68
CA THR A 120 -2.70 -17.62 -12.99
C THR A 120 -2.18 -16.47 -12.16
N GLU A 121 -1.36 -16.74 -11.15
CA GLU A 121 -0.67 -15.68 -10.40
C GLU A 121 0.11 -14.73 -11.34
N LYS A 122 0.80 -15.27 -12.34
CA LYS A 122 1.54 -14.49 -13.34
C LYS A 122 0.64 -13.60 -14.17
N SER A 123 -0.54 -14.08 -14.58
CA SER A 123 -1.48 -13.25 -15.35
C SER A 123 -2.04 -12.13 -14.48
N VAL A 124 -2.42 -12.43 -13.22
CA VAL A 124 -2.89 -11.44 -12.26
C VAL A 124 -1.84 -10.35 -11.99
N TYR A 125 -0.57 -10.72 -11.84
CA TYR A 125 0.53 -9.76 -11.74
C TYR A 125 0.73 -8.94 -13.02
N SER A 126 0.63 -9.58 -14.18
CA SER A 126 0.72 -8.89 -15.47
C SER A 126 -0.41 -7.87 -15.67
N ASP A 127 -1.62 -8.18 -15.18
CA ASP A 127 -2.76 -7.27 -15.25
C ASP A 127 -2.61 -6.11 -14.27
N ALA A 128 -2.07 -6.36 -13.08
CA ALA A 128 -1.72 -5.33 -12.10
C ALA A 128 -0.68 -4.35 -12.64
N ASP A 129 0.40 -4.86 -13.25
CA ASP A 129 1.43 -4.05 -13.92
C ASP A 129 0.83 -3.20 -15.05
N HIS A 130 -0.07 -3.79 -15.86
CA HIS A 130 -0.74 -3.09 -16.94
C HIS A 130 -1.61 -1.95 -16.42
N MET A 131 -2.40 -2.21 -15.37
CA MET A 131 -3.27 -1.18 -14.79
C MET A 131 -2.50 -0.06 -14.10
N TYR A 132 -1.40 -0.38 -13.39
CA TYR A 132 -0.51 0.65 -12.85
C TYR A 132 0.05 1.54 -13.96
N ALA A 133 0.61 0.95 -15.03
CA ALA A 133 1.11 1.71 -16.18
C ALA A 133 -0.01 2.50 -16.90
N HIS A 134 -1.22 1.95 -16.97
CA HIS A 134 -2.38 2.61 -17.53
C HIS A 134 -2.74 3.87 -16.73
N LEU A 135 -2.75 3.82 -15.39
CA LEU A 135 -2.98 5.02 -14.55
C LEU A 135 -1.92 6.11 -14.80
N LEU A 136 -0.64 5.73 -14.91
CA LEU A 136 0.43 6.67 -15.25
C LEU A 136 0.19 7.29 -16.63
N SER A 137 -0.27 6.51 -17.61
CA SER A 137 -0.57 7.00 -18.95
C SER A 137 -1.80 7.91 -19.02
N LEU A 138 -2.76 7.75 -18.09
CA LEU A 138 -3.87 8.68 -17.90
C LEU A 138 -3.40 10.02 -17.29
N GLY A 139 -2.18 10.07 -16.76
CA GLY A 139 -1.55 11.26 -16.19
C GLY A 139 -1.50 11.29 -14.67
N TYR A 140 -1.94 10.22 -13.98
CA TYR A 140 -1.79 10.17 -12.53
C TYR A 140 -0.30 10.08 -12.17
N PRO A 141 0.23 10.99 -11.34
CA PRO A 141 1.58 10.83 -10.83
C PRO A 141 1.63 9.66 -9.85
N ALA A 142 2.71 8.89 -9.85
CA ALA A 142 2.85 7.70 -9.02
C ALA A 142 2.63 7.99 -7.52
N HIS A 143 3.10 9.15 -7.04
CA HIS A 143 2.91 9.61 -5.66
C HIS A 143 1.47 9.94 -5.28
N ARG A 144 0.49 9.81 -6.18
CA ARG A 144 -0.95 9.93 -5.91
C ARG A 144 -1.71 8.61 -6.06
N ILE A 145 -1.00 7.50 -6.27
CA ILE A 145 -1.60 6.18 -6.38
C ILE A 145 -1.55 5.51 -5.00
N VAL A 146 -2.70 5.11 -4.48
CA VAL A 146 -2.83 4.21 -3.34
C VAL A 146 -3.27 2.85 -3.84
N ILE A 147 -2.50 1.81 -3.50
CA ILE A 147 -2.80 0.44 -3.89
C ILE A 147 -3.72 -0.17 -2.84
N VAL A 148 -4.84 -0.76 -3.26
CA VAL A 148 -5.82 -1.37 -2.35
C VAL A 148 -6.07 -2.81 -2.78
N GLY A 149 -5.86 -3.76 -1.89
CA GLY A 149 -6.13 -5.18 -2.12
C GLY A 149 -7.15 -5.73 -1.14
N ARG A 150 -8.18 -6.41 -1.66
CA ARG A 150 -9.18 -7.12 -0.84
C ARG A 150 -9.06 -8.62 -1.04
N SER A 151 -8.87 -9.38 0.03
CA SER A 151 -8.78 -10.85 -0.02
C SER A 151 -7.71 -11.30 -1.04
N VAL A 152 -8.08 -12.01 -2.12
CA VAL A 152 -7.16 -12.38 -3.22
C VAL A 152 -6.48 -11.19 -3.87
N GLY A 153 -7.13 -10.03 -3.92
CA GLY A 153 -6.54 -8.79 -4.42
C GLY A 153 -5.35 -8.30 -3.59
N GLY A 154 -5.18 -8.78 -2.36
CA GLY A 154 -3.96 -8.55 -1.58
C GLY A 154 -2.70 -9.11 -2.24
N GLY A 155 -2.83 -10.16 -3.05
CA GLY A 155 -1.74 -10.73 -3.84
C GLY A 155 -1.08 -9.74 -4.83
N PRO A 156 -1.81 -9.27 -5.86
CA PRO A 156 -1.31 -8.25 -6.77
C PRO A 156 -1.01 -6.92 -6.07
N ALA A 157 -1.74 -6.56 -5.00
CA ALA A 157 -1.47 -5.33 -4.24
C ALA A 157 -0.08 -5.36 -3.57
N CYS A 158 0.25 -6.44 -2.86
CA CYS A 158 1.58 -6.63 -2.26
C CYS A 158 2.69 -6.69 -3.32
N TYR A 159 2.43 -7.34 -4.46
CA TYR A 159 3.35 -7.39 -5.59
C TYR A 159 3.67 -5.99 -6.16
N LEU A 160 2.64 -5.17 -6.43
CA LEU A 160 2.86 -3.82 -6.91
C LEU A 160 3.54 -2.94 -5.86
N ALA A 161 3.16 -3.08 -4.59
CA ALA A 161 3.78 -2.32 -3.50
C ALA A 161 5.27 -2.65 -3.36
N GLU A 162 5.68 -3.91 -3.42
CA GLU A 162 7.09 -4.31 -3.38
C GLU A 162 7.90 -3.63 -4.51
N LYS A 163 7.30 -3.48 -5.68
CA LYS A 163 7.94 -2.85 -6.85
C LYS A 163 7.97 -1.32 -6.77
N HIS A 164 6.94 -0.70 -6.19
CA HIS A 164 6.69 0.73 -6.31
C HIS A 164 6.57 1.50 -4.98
N HIS A 165 6.87 0.90 -3.81
CA HIS A 165 6.70 1.55 -2.49
C HIS A 165 7.42 2.90 -2.34
N LYS A 166 8.48 3.13 -3.11
CA LYS A 166 9.23 4.41 -3.14
C LYS A 166 8.52 5.53 -3.88
N GLU A 167 7.53 5.16 -4.70
CA GLU A 167 6.79 6.07 -5.57
C GLU A 167 5.35 6.25 -5.06
N VAL A 168 4.63 5.15 -4.78
CA VAL A 168 3.19 5.17 -4.40
C VAL A 168 2.91 5.75 -3.02
N SER A 169 1.71 6.30 -2.83
CA SER A 169 1.32 7.01 -1.59
C SER A 169 0.94 6.08 -0.45
N GLY A 170 0.64 4.81 -0.72
CA GLY A 170 0.25 3.86 0.32
C GLY A 170 -0.22 2.51 -0.21
N LEU A 171 -0.30 1.55 0.71
CA LEU A 171 -0.87 0.21 0.51
C LEU A 171 -1.99 -0.03 1.54
N VAL A 172 -3.14 -0.50 1.10
CA VAL A 172 -4.26 -0.92 1.96
C VAL A 172 -4.52 -2.40 1.71
N LEU A 173 -4.52 -3.19 2.78
CA LEU A 173 -4.80 -4.63 2.77
C LEU A 173 -6.07 -4.90 3.58
N ILE A 174 -7.11 -5.40 2.92
CA ILE A 174 -8.41 -5.71 3.54
C ILE A 174 -8.63 -7.21 3.48
N SER A 175 -8.82 -7.85 4.64
CA SER A 175 -9.04 -9.29 4.77
C SER A 175 -8.00 -10.14 4.02
N THR A 176 -6.74 -9.70 4.01
CA THR A 176 -5.66 -10.27 3.20
C THR A 176 -4.98 -11.45 3.90
N PHE A 177 -4.45 -12.39 3.12
CA PHE A 177 -3.75 -13.57 3.60
C PHE A 177 -2.23 -13.46 3.46
N THR A 178 -1.48 -14.25 4.24
CA THR A 178 0.00 -14.32 4.18
C THR A 178 0.50 -15.03 2.93
N SER A 179 -0.12 -16.15 2.56
CA SER A 179 0.00 -16.78 1.25
C SER A 179 -1.15 -17.76 1.01
N CYS A 180 -1.40 -18.16 -0.25
CA CYS A 180 -2.51 -19.07 -0.58
C CYS A 180 -2.39 -20.41 0.15
N LEU A 181 -1.20 -21.00 0.25
CA LEU A 181 -1.04 -22.27 0.95
C LEU A 181 -1.26 -22.14 2.46
N ARG A 182 -0.93 -21.00 3.08
CA ARG A 182 -1.15 -20.79 4.52
C ARG A 182 -2.64 -20.71 4.88
N VAL A 183 -3.48 -20.24 3.96
CA VAL A 183 -4.95 -20.30 4.11
C VAL A 183 -5.42 -21.75 3.99
N VAL A 184 -5.03 -22.46 2.92
CA VAL A 184 -5.46 -23.84 2.65
C VAL A 184 -4.98 -24.84 3.72
N SER A 185 -3.76 -24.66 4.23
CA SER A 185 -3.21 -25.49 5.31
C SER A 185 -3.90 -25.25 6.65
N SER A 186 -4.54 -24.08 6.84
CA SER A 186 -5.34 -23.79 8.03
C SER A 186 -6.75 -24.39 7.94
N CYS A 187 -7.27 -24.59 6.74
CA CYS A 187 -8.64 -25.08 6.51
C CYS A 187 -8.75 -26.58 6.22
N CYS A 188 -7.85 -27.18 5.42
CA CYS A 188 -8.12 -28.53 4.89
C CYS A 188 -6.92 -29.46 4.63
N LEU A 189 -5.71 -29.00 4.28
CA LEU A 189 -4.63 -29.93 3.88
C LEU A 189 -3.21 -29.45 4.27
N PRO A 190 -2.59 -30.02 5.32
CA PRO A 190 -1.22 -29.67 5.74
C PRO A 190 -0.09 -30.27 4.86
N TYR A 191 -0.41 -30.95 3.75
CA TYR A 191 0.56 -31.72 2.94
C TYR A 191 0.83 -31.18 1.51
N LEU A 192 0.33 -29.99 1.15
CA LEU A 192 0.72 -29.38 -0.15
C LEU A 192 2.15 -28.82 -0.07
N CYS A 193 3.00 -29.21 -1.02
CA CYS A 193 4.38 -28.74 -1.12
C CYS A 193 4.46 -27.21 -1.27
N CYS A 194 5.36 -26.58 -0.51
CA CYS A 194 5.67 -25.13 -0.57
C CYS A 194 6.08 -24.62 -1.96
N CYS A 195 6.40 -25.52 -2.90
CA CYS A 195 6.78 -25.20 -4.28
C CYS A 195 5.64 -24.63 -5.14
N PHE A 196 4.40 -24.63 -4.65
CA PHE A 196 3.21 -24.14 -5.35
C PHE A 196 2.49 -23.03 -4.57
N ASP A 197 3.20 -22.34 -3.66
CA ASP A 197 2.62 -21.24 -2.88
C ASP A 197 2.37 -20.01 -3.76
N LEU A 198 1.10 -19.65 -3.94
CA LEU A 198 0.70 -18.46 -4.66
C LEU A 198 0.64 -17.27 -3.71
N PHE A 199 1.05 -16.11 -4.22
CA PHE A 199 1.04 -14.82 -3.54
C PHE A 199 1.74 -14.88 -2.17
N PRO A 200 3.09 -15.02 -2.13
CA PRO A 200 3.86 -15.04 -0.89
C PRO A 200 3.93 -13.64 -0.25
N ASN A 201 2.77 -13.09 0.14
CA ASN A 201 2.59 -11.72 0.60
C ASN A 201 3.45 -11.40 1.82
N TYR A 202 3.64 -12.37 2.73
CA TYR A 202 4.52 -12.21 3.89
C TYR A 202 5.94 -11.77 3.50
N ARG A 203 6.54 -12.38 2.46
CA ARG A 203 7.87 -11.97 1.99
C ARG A 203 7.87 -10.61 1.29
N ARG A 204 6.78 -10.30 0.58
CA ARG A 204 6.66 -9.06 -0.18
C ARG A 204 6.55 -7.86 0.77
N VAL A 205 5.71 -7.96 1.80
CA VAL A 205 5.48 -6.85 2.74
C VAL A 205 6.73 -6.51 3.56
N GLU A 206 7.62 -7.47 3.81
CA GLU A 206 8.94 -7.22 4.44
C GLU A 206 9.79 -6.23 3.64
N SER A 207 9.64 -6.22 2.30
CA SER A 207 10.38 -5.32 1.41
C SER A 207 9.69 -3.96 1.21
N VAL A 208 8.41 -3.83 1.59
CA VAL A 208 7.64 -2.59 1.46
C VAL A 208 8.01 -1.65 2.60
N MET A 209 9.02 -0.81 2.38
CA MET A 209 9.58 0.04 3.45
C MET A 209 9.13 1.50 3.41
N GLU A 210 8.81 2.03 2.21
CA GLU A 210 8.74 3.49 2.03
C GLU A 210 7.32 4.05 1.94
N CYS A 211 6.31 3.30 1.50
CA CYS A 211 4.93 3.79 1.52
C CYS A 211 4.24 3.38 2.83
N PRO A 212 3.33 4.19 3.38
CA PRO A 212 2.55 3.77 4.55
C PRO A 212 1.65 2.57 4.21
N VAL A 213 1.33 1.76 5.21
CA VAL A 213 0.50 0.55 5.07
C VAL A 213 -0.66 0.59 6.05
N LEU A 214 -1.86 0.23 5.60
CA LEU A 214 -3.03 -0.01 6.44
C LEU A 214 -3.48 -1.47 6.29
N VAL A 215 -3.62 -2.18 7.41
CA VAL A 215 -4.14 -3.55 7.45
C VAL A 215 -5.50 -3.58 8.16
N MET A 216 -6.52 -4.14 7.51
CA MET A 216 -7.90 -4.18 8.00
C MET A 216 -8.42 -5.62 7.97
N HIS A 217 -9.01 -6.10 9.07
CA HIS A 217 -9.52 -7.48 9.10
C HIS A 217 -10.62 -7.69 10.16
N GLY A 218 -11.61 -8.54 9.84
CA GLY A 218 -12.62 -9.02 10.78
C GLY A 218 -12.10 -10.14 11.69
N THR A 219 -12.37 -10.08 12.99
CA THR A 219 -11.80 -11.06 13.94
C THR A 219 -12.45 -12.45 13.88
N GLN A 220 -13.59 -12.58 13.20
CA GLN A 220 -14.34 -13.84 12.98
C GLN A 220 -14.34 -14.24 11.49
N ASP A 221 -13.30 -13.86 10.75
CA ASP A 221 -13.12 -14.29 9.37
C ASP A 221 -12.79 -15.79 9.29
N HIS A 222 -13.75 -16.55 8.79
CA HIS A 222 -13.65 -18.00 8.56
C HIS A 222 -13.18 -18.38 7.15
N VAL A 223 -12.98 -17.40 6.26
CA VAL A 223 -12.47 -17.61 4.90
C VAL A 223 -10.96 -17.38 4.87
N VAL A 224 -10.52 -16.23 5.39
CA VAL A 224 -9.10 -15.93 5.60
C VAL A 224 -8.90 -15.69 7.10
N PRO A 225 -8.24 -16.61 7.82
CA PRO A 225 -8.07 -16.47 9.25
C PRO A 225 -7.44 -15.12 9.62
N TYR A 226 -8.04 -14.42 10.59
CA TYR A 226 -7.55 -13.13 11.12
C TYR A 226 -6.05 -13.14 11.46
N ARG A 227 -5.53 -14.29 11.92
CA ARG A 227 -4.11 -14.50 12.17
C ARG A 227 -3.21 -14.12 10.98
N CYS A 228 -3.65 -14.31 9.74
CA CYS A 228 -2.87 -13.95 8.56
C CYS A 228 -2.57 -12.45 8.51
N SER A 229 -3.56 -11.57 8.62
CA SER A 229 -3.33 -10.12 8.63
C SER A 229 -2.53 -9.67 9.86
N ARG A 230 -2.68 -10.35 11.00
CA ARG A 230 -1.81 -10.10 12.16
C ARG A 230 -0.35 -10.44 11.88
N GLU A 231 -0.08 -11.56 11.21
CA GLU A 231 1.27 -11.93 10.80
C GLU A 231 1.84 -10.90 9.82
N LEU A 232 1.07 -10.49 8.80
CA LEU A 232 1.49 -9.45 7.85
C LEU A 232 1.84 -8.13 8.54
N LEU A 233 0.99 -7.67 9.46
CA LEU A 233 1.26 -6.45 10.23
C LEU A 233 2.53 -6.61 11.07
N GLN A 234 2.69 -7.74 11.75
CA GLN A 234 3.85 -7.98 12.61
C GLN A 234 5.16 -8.04 11.80
N ASP A 235 5.14 -8.61 10.60
CA ASP A 235 6.29 -8.63 9.69
C ASP A 235 6.68 -7.20 9.29
N ILE A 236 5.70 -6.35 8.94
CA ILE A 236 5.90 -4.92 8.63
C ILE A 236 6.49 -4.18 9.84
N GLU A 237 5.87 -4.30 11.01
CA GLU A 237 6.27 -3.62 12.24
C GLU A 237 7.69 -3.99 12.66
N THR A 238 8.02 -5.28 12.61
CA THR A 238 9.34 -5.79 13.03
C THR A 238 10.45 -5.21 12.16
N HIS A 239 10.31 -5.28 10.84
CA HIS A 239 11.34 -4.81 9.90
C HIS A 239 11.49 -3.28 9.95
N ARG A 240 10.37 -2.54 9.94
CA ARG A 240 10.42 -1.08 9.97
C ARG A 240 10.92 -0.53 11.29
N THR A 241 10.57 -1.15 12.41
CA THR A 241 11.09 -0.78 13.72
C THR A 241 12.59 -1.02 13.82
N HIS A 242 13.07 -2.16 13.29
CA HIS A 242 14.51 -2.44 13.23
C HIS A 242 15.27 -1.36 12.43
N GLU A 243 14.79 -1.03 11.23
CA GLU A 243 15.42 -0.01 10.37
C GLU A 243 15.39 1.38 11.01
N LEU A 244 14.29 1.75 11.66
CA LEU A 244 14.18 2.99 12.41
C LEU A 244 15.20 3.04 13.57
N GLN A 245 15.34 1.96 14.34
CA GLN A 245 16.32 1.89 15.43
C GLN A 245 17.76 2.00 14.90
N CYS A 246 18.08 1.36 13.78
CA CYS A 246 19.38 1.49 13.12
C CYS A 246 19.65 2.94 12.70
N LEU A 247 18.66 3.63 12.13
CA LEU A 247 18.76 5.04 11.75
C LEU A 247 19.01 5.93 12.97
N LEU A 248 18.25 5.75 14.06
CA LEU A 248 18.38 6.55 15.28
C LEU A 248 19.77 6.38 15.91
N LYS A 249 20.25 5.14 16.04
CA LYS A 249 21.62 4.84 16.53
C LYS A 249 22.69 5.50 15.66
N LYS A 250 22.50 5.52 14.33
CA LYS A 250 23.43 6.20 13.41
C LYS A 250 23.43 7.71 13.64
N ARG A 251 22.26 8.33 13.82
CA ARG A 251 22.13 9.78 14.10
C ARG A 251 22.78 10.17 15.42
N GLU A 252 22.57 9.39 16.49
CA GLU A 252 23.20 9.61 17.79
C GLU A 252 24.72 9.60 17.71
N ARG A 253 25.30 8.61 17.00
CA ARG A 253 26.75 8.51 16.78
C ARG A 253 27.28 9.73 16.01
N SER A 254 26.58 10.18 14.97
CA SER A 254 26.92 11.38 14.20
C SER A 254 26.88 12.65 15.05
N ARG A 255 25.86 12.80 15.91
CA ARG A 255 25.73 13.92 16.87
C ARG A 255 26.89 13.94 17.86
N ALA A 256 27.19 12.80 18.48
CA ALA A 256 28.29 12.67 19.42
C ALA A 256 29.66 13.01 18.78
N LYS A 257 29.86 12.64 17.50
CA LYS A 257 31.07 12.99 16.75
C LYS A 257 31.18 14.50 16.49
N ARG A 258 30.09 15.17 16.07
CA ARG A 258 30.07 16.63 15.87
C ARG A 258 30.30 17.40 17.19
N ALA A 259 29.73 16.93 18.29
CA ALA A 259 29.92 17.54 19.61
C ALA A 259 31.39 17.44 20.08
N ARG A 260 32.06 16.30 19.85
CA ARG A 260 33.49 16.14 20.18
C ARG A 260 34.42 16.96 19.29
N GLY A 261 34.04 17.19 18.02
CA GLY A 261 34.82 18.01 17.08
C GLY A 261 34.67 19.52 17.25
N SER A 262 33.65 19.99 17.97
CA SER A 262 33.35 21.42 18.19
C SER A 262 33.91 21.99 19.50
N GLY A 263 34.73 21.23 20.26
CA GLY A 263 35.43 21.73 21.43
C GLY A 263 34.56 22.12 22.63
N THR A 264 33.28 21.76 22.65
CA THR A 264 32.38 22.06 23.77
C THR A 264 32.42 20.91 24.79
N PRO A 265 32.71 21.14 26.08
CA PRO A 265 32.79 20.06 27.06
C PRO A 265 31.40 19.48 27.33
N ILE A 266 31.26 18.17 27.16
CA ILE A 266 30.05 17.42 27.51
C ILE A 266 30.09 17.11 29.00
N VAL A 267 29.15 17.64 29.78
CA VAL A 267 28.79 17.10 31.10
C VAL A 267 28.10 15.76 30.86
N THR A 268 28.80 14.66 31.10
CA THR A 268 28.23 13.32 31.05
C THR A 268 27.43 13.04 32.32
N SER A 269 26.09 13.03 32.21
CA SER A 269 25.26 12.29 33.17
C SER A 269 25.30 10.82 32.77
N ALA A 270 26.20 10.07 33.40
CA ALA A 270 26.23 8.62 33.30
C ALA A 270 25.18 8.04 34.26
N ALA A 271 24.07 7.54 33.72
CA ALA A 271 23.20 6.65 34.46
C ALA A 271 22.53 5.61 33.54
N LEU A 272 22.87 4.35 33.82
CA LEU A 272 22.13 3.11 33.54
C LEU A 272 22.15 2.55 32.11
N MET A 273 23.15 1.71 31.83
CA MET A 273 22.96 0.51 31.02
C MET A 273 23.68 -0.68 31.67
N ASN A 274 22.89 -1.64 32.16
CA ASN A 274 23.37 -2.98 32.52
C ASN A 274 23.24 -3.90 31.30
N PRO A 275 24.17 -4.84 31.06
CA PRO A 275 24.07 -5.78 29.94
C PRO A 275 23.10 -6.93 30.30
N MET A 276 21.97 -7.02 29.61
CA MET A 276 21.08 -8.18 29.69
C MET A 276 21.46 -9.24 28.65
N LYS A 277 21.57 -10.48 29.14
CA LYS A 277 21.77 -11.72 28.39
C LYS A 277 20.62 -12.00 27.42
N GLU A 278 20.96 -12.58 26.28
CA GLU A 278 20.02 -13.17 25.32
C GLU A 278 19.14 -14.25 25.97
N SER A 279 17.81 -14.15 25.79
CA SER A 279 16.99 -15.23 25.20
C SER A 279 15.52 -14.83 25.05
N LYS A 280 14.91 -15.30 23.96
CA LYS A 280 13.47 -15.44 23.65
C LYS A 280 12.62 -14.17 23.50
N ILE A 281 12.20 -13.98 22.25
CA ILE A 281 10.98 -13.30 21.73
C ILE A 281 10.18 -12.61 22.84
N THR A 282 10.47 -11.33 23.03
CA THR A 282 9.76 -10.45 23.95
C THR A 282 9.35 -9.23 23.14
N ARG A 283 8.05 -8.89 23.22
CA ARG A 283 7.49 -7.66 22.63
C ARG A 283 8.40 -6.48 23.00
N VAL A 284 8.78 -5.69 22.00
CA VAL A 284 9.59 -4.49 22.18
C VAL A 284 8.80 -3.53 23.10
N PRO A 285 9.39 -2.99 24.18
CA PRO A 285 8.71 -2.05 25.07
C PRO A 285 8.36 -0.74 24.34
N ASP A 286 7.15 -0.22 24.59
CA ASP A 286 6.61 1.03 24.03
C ASP A 286 7.51 2.27 24.27
N GLU A 287 8.42 2.23 25.25
CA GLU A 287 9.26 3.38 25.64
C GLU A 287 10.30 3.82 24.60
N LEU A 288 10.65 2.97 23.62
CA LEU A 288 11.63 3.32 22.57
C LEU A 288 10.99 3.94 21.31
N VAL A 289 9.65 3.88 21.19
CA VAL A 289 8.92 4.49 20.05
C VAL A 289 8.24 5.81 20.45
N THR A 290 8.21 6.11 21.75
CA THR A 290 7.62 7.33 22.32
C THR A 290 8.62 8.48 22.51
N THR A 291 9.93 8.25 22.33
CA THR A 291 10.94 9.30 22.46
C THR A 291 11.15 10.04 21.14
N THR A 292 11.07 11.36 21.22
CA THR A 292 11.18 12.34 20.13
C THR A 292 12.21 11.93 19.08
N HIS A 293 11.75 11.58 17.86
CA HIS A 293 12.62 11.47 16.69
C HIS A 293 13.43 12.76 16.57
N PRO A 294 14.75 12.71 16.83
CA PRO A 294 15.56 13.89 16.71
C PRO A 294 15.49 14.30 15.24
N PRO A 295 15.16 15.57 14.90
CA PRO A 295 15.09 15.98 13.52
C PRO A 295 16.43 15.69 12.81
N PRO A 296 16.41 15.48 11.49
CA PRO A 296 17.64 15.36 10.71
C PRO A 296 18.58 16.51 11.08
N LEU A 297 19.87 16.21 11.24
CA LEU A 297 20.84 17.27 11.45
C LEU A 297 20.92 18.18 10.23
N ASP A 298 21.37 19.42 10.41
CA ASP A 298 21.66 20.31 9.28
C ASP A 298 22.61 19.60 8.29
N GLY A 299 22.14 19.49 7.04
CA GLY A 299 22.79 18.79 5.93
C GLY A 299 22.47 17.28 5.80
N GLU A 300 21.69 16.68 6.70
CA GLU A 300 21.27 15.27 6.62
C GLU A 300 19.97 15.12 5.81
N ALA A 301 19.93 14.16 4.88
CA ALA A 301 18.72 13.85 4.13
C ALA A 301 17.62 13.30 5.06
N ALA A 302 16.40 13.80 4.91
CA ALA A 302 15.25 13.25 5.61
C ALA A 302 14.99 11.79 5.17
N SER A 303 14.76 10.92 6.14
CA SER A 303 14.35 9.53 5.94
C SER A 303 12.84 9.45 5.75
N VAL A 304 12.36 8.30 5.27
CA VAL A 304 10.91 8.06 5.16
C VAL A 304 10.20 8.17 6.52
N PHE A 305 10.84 7.76 7.62
CA PHE A 305 10.28 7.85 8.97
C PHE A 305 10.06 9.30 9.40
N ASP A 306 10.93 10.23 8.96
CA ASP A 306 10.73 11.65 9.19
C ASP A 306 9.52 12.16 8.38
N LEU A 307 9.32 11.65 7.16
CA LEU A 307 8.18 12.02 6.32
C LEU A 307 6.86 11.52 6.91
N TYR A 308 6.80 10.32 7.48
CA TYR A 308 5.59 9.83 8.16
C TYR A 308 5.16 10.74 9.30
N ARG A 309 6.12 11.21 10.11
CA ARG A 309 5.84 12.14 11.20
C ARG A 309 5.38 13.50 10.68
N ARG A 310 6.07 14.07 9.69
CA ARG A 310 5.66 15.36 9.08
C ARG A 310 4.26 15.28 8.47
N ALA A 311 3.96 14.17 7.80
CA ALA A 311 2.64 13.90 7.26
C ALA A 311 1.58 13.90 8.36
N TYR A 312 1.85 13.22 9.49
CA TYR A 312 0.96 13.22 10.66
C TYR A 312 0.78 14.62 11.23
N ASP A 313 1.88 15.33 11.50
CA ASP A 313 1.87 16.68 12.09
C ASP A 313 1.13 17.70 11.22
N GLY A 314 1.17 17.51 9.90
CA GLY A 314 0.43 18.32 8.92
C GLY A 314 -1.08 18.03 8.87
N LEU A 315 -1.57 16.96 9.51
CA LEU A 315 -3.00 16.67 9.56
C LEU A 315 -3.73 17.64 10.52
N PRO A 316 -4.97 18.06 10.18
CA PRO A 316 -5.80 18.85 11.09
C PRO A 316 -5.95 18.16 12.45
N GLU A 317 -5.91 18.93 13.54
CA GLU A 317 -5.97 18.39 14.91
C GLU A 317 -7.21 17.50 15.13
N ALA A 318 -8.36 17.88 14.60
CA ALA A 318 -9.58 17.08 14.68
C ALA A 318 -9.45 15.70 14.01
N VAL A 319 -8.66 15.59 12.94
CA VAL A 319 -8.38 14.31 12.25
C VAL A 319 -7.46 13.45 13.10
N ARG A 320 -6.41 14.05 13.70
CA ARG A 320 -5.48 13.35 14.59
C ARG A 320 -6.18 12.81 15.84
N ARG A 321 -6.96 13.66 16.53
CA ARG A 321 -7.75 13.24 17.71
C ARG A 321 -8.73 12.12 17.38
N MET A 322 -9.44 12.22 16.25
CA MET A 322 -10.35 11.15 15.81
C MET A 322 -9.61 9.82 15.60
N ALA A 323 -8.42 9.88 15.00
CA ALA A 323 -7.60 8.69 14.77
C ALA A 323 -7.08 8.06 16.06
N GLU A 324 -6.60 8.88 17.00
CA GLU A 324 -6.15 8.44 18.32
C GLU A 324 -7.31 7.83 19.14
N GLU A 325 -8.46 8.50 19.19
CA GLU A 325 -9.59 8.10 20.04
C GLU A 325 -10.39 6.91 19.50
N ARG A 326 -10.48 6.76 18.16
CA ARG A 326 -11.40 5.80 17.53
C ARG A 326 -10.73 4.72 16.69
N LEU A 327 -9.53 4.98 16.21
CA LEU A 327 -8.83 4.09 15.28
C LEU A 327 -7.57 3.48 15.89
N ASP A 328 -7.30 3.75 17.17
CA ASP A 328 -6.12 3.27 17.90
C ASP A 328 -4.80 3.67 17.21
N VAL A 329 -4.79 4.83 16.56
CA VAL A 329 -3.59 5.34 15.92
C VAL A 329 -2.67 5.93 16.97
N THR A 330 -1.51 5.32 17.15
CA THR A 330 -0.50 5.75 18.11
C THR A 330 0.68 6.46 17.44
N ALA A 331 1.48 7.17 18.24
CA ALA A 331 2.77 7.70 17.79
C ALA A 331 3.72 6.58 17.27
N ALA A 332 3.56 5.36 17.78
CA ALA A 332 4.32 4.21 17.31
C ALA A 332 3.93 3.82 15.89
N ASN A 333 2.64 3.72 15.61
CA ASN A 333 2.12 3.46 14.26
C ASN A 333 2.61 4.51 13.25
N VAL A 334 2.52 5.79 13.64
CA VAL A 334 2.98 6.93 12.82
C VAL A 334 4.48 6.84 12.56
N SER A 335 5.30 6.52 13.56
CA SER A 335 6.77 6.49 13.44
C SER A 335 7.27 5.52 12.37
N ILE A 336 6.53 4.45 12.10
CA ILE A 336 6.87 3.43 11.09
C ILE A 336 5.89 3.41 9.91
N GLY A 337 4.90 4.29 9.88
CA GLY A 337 3.88 4.36 8.82
C GLY A 337 3.10 3.06 8.65
N ALA A 338 2.79 2.37 9.74
CA ALA A 338 2.04 1.11 9.73
C ALA A 338 0.82 1.23 10.63
N PHE A 339 -0.37 1.07 10.05
CA PHE A 339 -1.67 1.27 10.69
C PHE A 339 -2.51 0.00 10.59
N HIS A 340 -3.46 -0.17 11.51
CA HIS A 340 -4.38 -1.29 11.45
C HIS A 340 -5.78 -0.93 11.92
N SER A 341 -6.76 -1.78 11.56
CA SER A 341 -8.10 -1.74 12.13
C SER A 341 -8.68 -3.15 12.22
N TRP A 342 -9.06 -3.56 13.43
CA TRP A 342 -9.58 -4.90 13.71
C TRP A 342 -11.07 -4.82 14.04
N PHE A 343 -11.89 -5.48 13.22
CA PHE A 343 -13.35 -5.41 13.32
C PHE A 343 -13.87 -6.58 14.13
N VAL A 344 -14.05 -6.34 15.44
CA VAL A 344 -14.46 -7.37 16.39
C VAL A 344 -15.81 -7.97 15.99
N GLY A 345 -15.84 -9.29 15.85
CA GLY A 345 -17.05 -10.02 15.52
C GLY A 345 -17.42 -10.03 14.04
N CYS A 346 -16.73 -9.27 13.17
CA CYS A 346 -16.96 -9.30 11.72
C CYS A 346 -16.23 -10.49 11.07
N GLY A 347 -16.85 -11.08 10.05
CA GLY A 347 -16.28 -12.06 9.14
C GLY A 347 -15.65 -11.46 7.88
N HIS A 348 -15.55 -12.25 6.81
CA HIS A 348 -14.76 -11.92 5.61
C HIS A 348 -15.33 -10.76 4.77
N ASN A 349 -16.65 -10.72 4.63
CA ASN A 349 -17.37 -9.85 3.68
C ASN A 349 -18.48 -9.01 4.36
N ASP A 350 -18.51 -8.93 5.69
CA ASP A 350 -19.56 -8.22 6.43
C ASP A 350 -19.03 -7.01 7.23
N ILE A 351 -17.73 -6.70 7.13
CA ILE A 351 -17.10 -5.56 7.83
C ILE A 351 -17.81 -4.27 7.45
N GLU A 352 -17.98 -4.02 6.16
CA GLU A 352 -18.59 -2.79 5.64
C GLU A 352 -20.09 -2.70 5.99
N VAL A 353 -20.74 -3.84 6.16
CA VAL A 353 -22.17 -3.91 6.51
C VAL A 353 -22.38 -3.66 7.99
N ARG A 354 -21.53 -4.23 8.86
CA ARG A 354 -21.70 -4.18 10.31
C ARG A 354 -21.00 -3.00 10.96
N GLU A 355 -19.81 -2.67 10.45
CA GLU A 355 -18.90 -1.65 10.98
C GLU A 355 -18.55 -0.60 9.91
N GLY A 356 -19.46 -0.35 8.97
CA GLY A 356 -19.22 0.50 7.82
C GLY A 356 -18.78 1.93 8.13
N LYS A 357 -19.12 2.46 9.32
CA LYS A 357 -18.61 3.75 9.80
C LYS A 357 -17.14 3.65 10.16
N THR A 358 -16.79 2.74 11.07
CA THR A 358 -15.42 2.47 11.51
C THR A 358 -14.50 2.13 10.33
N PHE A 359 -14.99 1.30 9.40
CA PHE A 359 -14.28 0.95 8.16
C PHE A 359 -13.91 2.20 7.35
N SER A 360 -14.87 3.10 7.17
CA SER A 360 -14.62 4.32 6.41
C SER A 360 -13.81 5.34 7.17
N ASP A 361 -13.97 5.47 8.48
CA ASP A 361 -13.13 6.34 9.29
C ASP A 361 -11.65 5.92 9.18
N ALA A 362 -11.37 4.61 9.26
CA ALA A 362 -10.04 4.04 9.06
C ALA A 362 -9.47 4.34 7.66
N LEU A 363 -10.23 4.03 6.62
CA LEU A 363 -9.80 4.26 5.24
C LEU A 363 -9.63 5.75 4.93
N MET A 364 -10.54 6.60 5.37
CA MET A 364 -10.46 8.05 5.21
C MET A 364 -9.26 8.65 5.92
N TYR A 365 -9.01 8.24 7.18
CA TYR A 365 -7.82 8.67 7.91
C TYR A 365 -6.56 8.31 7.12
N PHE A 366 -6.44 7.05 6.69
CA PHE A 366 -5.27 6.60 5.96
C PHE A 366 -5.08 7.32 4.63
N LEU A 367 -6.15 7.56 3.87
CA LEU A 367 -6.06 8.30 2.60
C LEU A 367 -5.65 9.77 2.81
N ARG A 368 -6.11 10.41 3.89
CA ARG A 368 -5.65 11.76 4.28
C ARG A 368 -4.17 11.75 4.68
N PHE A 369 -3.76 10.76 5.47
CA PHE A 369 -2.36 10.57 5.84
C PHE A 369 -1.49 10.33 4.59
N ALA A 370 -1.90 9.45 3.68
CA ALA A 370 -1.22 9.16 2.43
C ALA A 370 -1.12 10.40 1.52
N SER A 371 -2.16 11.24 1.49
CA SER A 371 -2.13 12.52 0.77
C SER A 371 -1.14 13.51 1.39
N ALA A 372 -1.09 13.64 2.72
CA ALA A 372 -0.11 14.50 3.39
C ALA A 372 1.32 13.98 3.18
N PHE A 373 1.50 12.67 3.29
CA PHE A 373 2.77 11.98 3.03
C PHE A 373 3.26 12.15 1.60
N SER A 374 2.34 12.12 0.63
CA SER A 374 2.62 12.38 -0.78
C SER A 374 3.23 13.77 -1.00
N VAL A 375 2.66 14.81 -0.37
CA VAL A 375 3.18 16.20 -0.45
C VAL A 375 4.60 16.30 0.11
N GLU A 376 4.84 15.71 1.28
CA GLU A 376 6.17 15.68 1.90
C GLU A 376 7.21 14.96 1.02
N ARG A 377 6.80 13.85 0.41
CA ARG A 377 7.65 13.08 -0.51
C ARG A 377 7.95 13.84 -1.79
N GLU A 378 6.95 14.48 -2.39
CA GLU A 378 7.11 15.29 -3.61
C GLU A 378 8.10 16.43 -3.36
N ALA A 379 7.94 17.17 -2.26
CA ALA A 379 8.86 18.24 -1.87
C ALA A 379 10.31 17.74 -1.74
N LEU A 380 10.52 16.54 -1.18
CA LEU A 380 11.84 15.94 -1.04
C LEU A 380 12.45 15.51 -2.39
N LEU A 381 11.64 14.95 -3.28
CA LEU A 381 12.07 14.55 -4.63
C LEU A 381 12.45 15.78 -5.47
N SER A 382 11.62 16.84 -5.44
CA SER A 382 11.88 18.10 -6.12
C SER A 382 13.15 18.78 -5.60
N ALA A 383 13.38 18.78 -4.29
CA ALA A 383 14.60 19.31 -3.70
C ALA A 383 15.86 18.55 -4.16
N LYS A 384 15.81 17.21 -4.22
CA LYS A 384 16.92 16.39 -4.72
C LYS A 384 17.22 16.69 -6.20
N LEU A 385 16.21 16.82 -7.04
CA LEU A 385 16.35 17.18 -8.46
C LEU A 385 17.04 18.54 -8.64
N LEU A 386 16.63 19.55 -7.87
CA LEU A 386 17.27 20.87 -7.88
C LEU A 386 18.75 20.80 -7.45
N THR A 387 19.06 20.06 -6.38
CA THR A 387 20.45 19.89 -5.95
C THR A 387 21.30 19.12 -6.98
N GLY A 388 20.75 18.08 -7.61
CA GLY A 388 21.44 17.32 -8.66
C GLY A 388 21.76 18.14 -9.90
N LEU A 389 20.88 19.06 -10.28
CA LEU A 389 21.12 20.02 -11.37
C LEU A 389 22.21 21.04 -11.01
N THR A 390 22.24 21.52 -9.75
CA THR A 390 23.31 22.42 -9.30
C THR A 390 24.68 21.74 -9.23
N THR A 391 24.76 20.49 -8.80
CA THR A 391 26.02 19.73 -8.80
C THR A 391 26.50 19.40 -10.20
N ALA A 392 25.60 19.03 -11.12
CA ALA A 392 25.95 18.80 -12.52
C ALA A 392 26.43 20.09 -13.23
N SER A 393 25.83 21.24 -12.90
CA SER A 393 26.28 22.55 -13.39
C SER A 393 27.65 22.93 -12.85
N ALA A 394 27.95 22.63 -11.58
CA ALA A 394 29.25 22.90 -10.96
C ALA A 394 30.36 22.02 -11.55
N ASP A 395 30.08 20.73 -11.82
CA ASP A 395 31.03 19.83 -12.48
C ASP A 395 31.29 20.20 -13.95
N SER A 396 30.29 20.79 -14.64
CA SER A 396 30.47 21.30 -16.00
C SER A 396 31.31 22.59 -16.05
N ALA A 397 31.20 23.46 -15.04
CA ALA A 397 32.02 24.66 -14.92
C ALA A 397 33.48 24.32 -14.57
N ASN A 398 33.71 23.33 -13.71
CA ASN A 398 35.06 22.86 -13.35
C ASN A 398 35.79 22.12 -14.48
N ARG A 399 35.07 21.61 -15.50
CA ARG A 399 35.70 21.02 -16.70
C ARG A 399 36.07 22.06 -17.76
N ALA A 400 35.41 23.23 -17.78
CA ALA A 400 35.73 24.30 -18.72
C ALA A 400 36.99 25.10 -18.33
N ASP A 401 37.34 25.14 -17.04
CA ASP A 401 38.56 25.83 -16.55
C ASP A 401 39.83 24.95 -16.59
N GLY A 402 39.72 23.68 -17.02
CA GLY A 402 40.84 22.73 -17.08
C GLY A 402 41.52 22.56 -18.44
N GLU A 403 40.95 23.08 -19.54
CA GLU A 403 41.49 22.94 -20.90
C GLU A 403 42.30 24.16 -21.38
N GLY A 404 42.75 25.01 -20.45
CA GLY A 404 43.47 26.26 -20.75
C GLY A 404 44.86 26.35 -20.11
N ARG A 405 45.66 25.27 -20.12
CA ARG A 405 47.11 25.30 -19.84
C ARG A 405 47.76 23.94 -20.14
N GLU A 406 48.17 23.74 -21.38
CA GLU A 406 49.54 23.37 -21.80
C GLU A 406 49.67 23.37 -23.32
#